data_AF-A0A2M7XKS6-F1
#
_entry.id   AF-A0A2M7XKS6-F1
#
_cell.length_a   1.000
_cell.length_b   1.000
_cell.length_c   1.000
_cell.angle_alpha   90.00
_cell.angle_beta   90.00
_cell.angle_gamma   90.00
#
_symmetry.space_group_name_H-M   'P 1'
#
loop_
_entity.id
_entity.type
_entity.pdbx_description
1 polymer ?
#
loop_
_entity_poly.entity_id
_entity_poly.type
_entity_poly.pdbx_seq_one_letter_code
_entity_poly.pdbx_strand_id
1 'polypeptide(L)'
;MRQEIDFLKGARGEREKRLKFLRLVKTFSLLLLLAYCLIVAAFFSYGFYLTTASKQIARETTLKKNKIEALKEVETLQIVLKQRLSNLLKFFDSQKTSDFPALLDYFSKTTQGINVKELSLSPDGKIKFSGEAAEMTALGQSLENLTNEEASQFFSSIVLSSLDKKEGGGGYLFTILLEAKV
;
A
#
# COMPACT_ATOMS: atom_id res chain seq x y z
N MET A 1 -41.99 -107.15 1.24
CA MET A 1 -41.09 -106.00 1.42
C MET A 1 -41.29 -105.05 0.23
N ARG A 2 -41.92 -103.89 0.43
CA ARG A 2 -42.08 -102.89 -0.65
C ARG A 2 -40.89 -101.95 -0.59
N GLN A 3 -40.11 -101.89 -1.66
CA GLN A 3 -39.08 -100.88 -1.84
C GLN A 3 -39.78 -99.57 -2.22
N GLU A 4 -39.73 -98.58 -1.33
CA GLU A 4 -40.08 -97.19 -1.68
C GLU A 4 -39.00 -96.65 -2.61
N ILE A 5 -39.30 -96.62 -3.90
CA ILE A 5 -38.46 -95.98 -4.91
C ILE A 5 -38.82 -94.49 -4.92
N ASP A 6 -37.99 -93.66 -4.29
CA ASP A 6 -38.14 -92.21 -4.29
C ASP A 6 -37.61 -91.62 -5.62
N PHE A 7 -38.51 -91.48 -6.59
CA PHE A 7 -38.25 -90.94 -7.93
C PHE A 7 -37.84 -89.46 -7.94
N LEU A 8 -37.93 -88.74 -6.81
CA LEU A 8 -37.67 -87.30 -6.75
C LEU A 8 -36.24 -86.95 -6.30
N LYS A 9 -35.40 -87.94 -5.98
CA LYS A 9 -34.04 -87.73 -5.47
C LYS A 9 -33.14 -86.99 -6.47
N GLY A 10 -33.29 -87.27 -7.77
CA GLY A 10 -32.56 -86.58 -8.85
C GLY A 10 -32.99 -85.12 -9.02
N ALA A 11 -34.30 -84.84 -9.01
CA ALA A 11 -34.85 -83.50 -9.17
C ALA A 11 -34.55 -82.58 -7.95
N ARG A 12 -34.46 -83.14 -6.74
CA ARG A 12 -34.05 -82.41 -5.53
C ARG A 12 -32.59 -81.98 -5.59
N GLY A 13 -31.70 -82.86 -6.06
CA GLY A 13 -30.26 -82.56 -6.21
C GLY A 13 -29.96 -81.43 -7.20
N GLU A 14 -30.68 -81.38 -8.33
CA GLU A 14 -30.52 -80.29 -9.30
C GLU A 14 -31.07 -78.94 -8.80
N ARG A 15 -32.21 -78.95 -8.09
CA ARG A 15 -32.76 -77.73 -7.48
C ARG A 15 -31.84 -77.17 -6.40
N GLU A 16 -31.25 -78.02 -5.57
CA GLU A 16 -30.27 -77.56 -4.56
C GLU A 16 -29.02 -76.97 -5.19
N LYS A 17 -28.49 -77.58 -6.26
CA LYS A 17 -27.35 -77.03 -7.00
C LYS A 17 -27.68 -75.66 -7.60
N ARG A 18 -28.85 -75.49 -8.22
CA ARG A 18 -29.32 -74.19 -8.75
C ARG A 18 -29.50 -73.15 -7.65
N LEU A 19 -30.06 -73.52 -6.49
CA LEU A 19 -30.23 -72.63 -5.35
C LEU A 19 -28.90 -72.21 -4.72
N LYS A 20 -27.91 -73.11 -4.66
CA LYS A 20 -26.54 -72.79 -4.22
C LYS A 20 -25.86 -71.85 -5.21
N PHE A 21 -26.01 -72.08 -6.52
CA PHE A 21 -25.45 -71.22 -7.56
C PHE A 21 -26.08 -69.82 -7.54
N LEU A 22 -27.41 -69.72 -7.42
CA LEU A 22 -28.13 -68.44 -7.29
C LEU A 22 -27.70 -67.68 -6.03
N ARG A 23 -27.52 -68.37 -4.89
CA ARG A 23 -26.98 -67.76 -3.67
C ARG A 23 -25.55 -67.26 -3.89
N LEU A 24 -24.69 -68.03 -4.53
CA LEU A 24 -23.32 -67.63 -4.85
C LEU A 24 -23.30 -66.38 -5.72
N VAL A 25 -24.08 -66.35 -6.81
CA VAL A 25 -24.21 -65.19 -7.69
C VAL A 25 -24.75 -63.97 -6.95
N LYS A 26 -25.78 -64.14 -6.10
CA LYS A 26 -26.33 -63.03 -5.29
C LYS A 26 -25.30 -62.48 -4.31
N THR A 27 -24.50 -63.35 -3.70
CA THR A 27 -23.44 -62.94 -2.76
C THR A 27 -22.32 -62.22 -3.49
N PHE A 28 -21.91 -62.72 -4.66
CA PHE A 28 -20.88 -62.12 -5.50
C PHE A 28 -21.33 -60.77 -6.07
N SER A 29 -22.59 -60.66 -6.50
CA SER A 29 -23.19 -59.42 -6.98
C SER A 29 -23.25 -58.36 -5.87
N LEU A 30 -23.58 -58.76 -4.64
CA LEU A 30 -23.58 -57.85 -3.49
C LEU A 30 -22.16 -57.39 -3.15
N LEU A 31 -21.17 -58.29 -3.22
CA LEU A 31 -19.77 -57.97 -2.99
C LEU A 31 -19.22 -57.01 -4.06
N LEU A 32 -19.60 -57.23 -5.32
CA LEU A 32 -19.22 -56.36 -6.44
C LEU A 32 -19.85 -54.97 -6.33
N LEU A 33 -21.12 -54.89 -5.88
CA LEU A 33 -21.79 -53.62 -5.58
C LEU A 33 -21.06 -52.85 -4.47
N LEU A 34 -20.65 -53.55 -3.42
CA LEU A 34 -19.94 -52.97 -2.27
C LEU A 34 -18.56 -52.43 -2.69
N ALA A 35 -17.83 -53.19 -3.52
CA ALA A 35 -16.57 -52.75 -4.11
C ALA A 35 -16.77 -51.51 -5.01
N TYR A 36 -17.81 -51.49 -5.84
CA TYR A 36 -18.13 -50.34 -6.68
C TYR A 36 -18.46 -49.08 -5.85
N CYS A 37 -19.27 -49.22 -4.80
CA CYS A 37 -19.57 -48.12 -3.88
C CYS A 37 -18.32 -47.56 -3.20
N LEU A 38 -17.39 -48.42 -2.77
CA LEU A 38 -16.11 -48.00 -2.18
C LEU A 38 -15.25 -47.22 -3.17
N ILE A 39 -15.17 -47.68 -4.42
CA ILE A 39 -14.41 -46.99 -5.48
C ILE A 39 -15.01 -45.61 -5.74
N VAL A 40 -16.34 -45.51 -5.90
CA VAL A 40 -17.02 -44.22 -6.12
C VAL A 40 -16.81 -43.27 -4.93
N ALA A 41 -16.92 -43.78 -3.71
CA ALA A 41 -16.66 -42.99 -2.50
C ALA A 41 -15.21 -42.49 -2.43
N ALA A 42 -14.23 -43.30 -2.83
CA ALA A 42 -12.83 -42.90 -2.88
C ALA A 42 -12.60 -41.78 -3.91
N PHE A 43 -13.18 -41.90 -5.11
CA PHE A 43 -13.11 -40.83 -6.12
C PHE A 43 -13.77 -39.53 -5.64
N PHE A 44 -14.94 -39.62 -5.01
CA PHE A 44 -15.63 -38.46 -4.45
C PHE A 44 -14.82 -37.79 -3.33
N SER A 45 -14.27 -38.57 -2.42
CA SER A 45 -13.42 -38.07 -1.33
C SER A 45 -12.19 -37.36 -1.87
N TYR A 46 -11.53 -37.95 -2.87
CA TYR A 46 -10.35 -37.34 -3.51
C TYR A 46 -10.70 -36.03 -4.23
N GLY A 47 -11.80 -35.99 -5.00
CA GLY A 47 -12.26 -34.77 -5.67
C GLY A 47 -12.64 -33.66 -4.69
N PHE A 48 -13.28 -34.01 -3.58
CA PHE A 48 -13.64 -33.07 -2.53
C PHE A 48 -12.40 -32.51 -1.81
N TYR A 49 -11.42 -33.38 -1.49
CA TYR A 49 -10.15 -32.98 -0.91
C TYR A 49 -9.38 -32.03 -1.82
N LEU A 50 -9.29 -32.32 -3.12
CA LEU A 50 -8.58 -31.48 -4.08
C LEU A 50 -9.22 -30.09 -4.21
N THR A 51 -10.55 -30.03 -4.16
CA THR A 51 -11.32 -28.78 -4.23
C THR A 51 -11.12 -27.93 -2.97
N THR A 52 -11.10 -28.55 -1.79
CA THR A 52 -10.88 -27.85 -0.52
C THR A 52 -9.45 -27.36 -0.39
N ALA A 53 -8.46 -28.19 -0.75
CA ALA A 53 -7.05 -27.80 -0.80
C ALA A 53 -6.82 -26.61 -1.76
N SER A 54 -7.42 -26.66 -2.95
CA SER A 54 -7.32 -25.56 -3.93
C SER A 54 -7.94 -24.26 -3.41
N LYS A 55 -9.10 -24.33 -2.74
CA LYS A 55 -9.73 -23.16 -2.11
C LYS A 55 -8.89 -22.59 -0.98
N GLN A 56 -8.23 -23.45 -0.20
CA GLN A 56 -7.36 -23.03 0.89
C GLN A 56 -6.11 -22.33 0.36
N ILE A 57 -5.45 -22.91 -0.64
CA ILE A 57 -4.30 -22.30 -1.33
C ILE A 57 -4.69 -20.96 -1.97
N ALA A 58 -5.86 -20.89 -2.62
CA ALA A 58 -6.35 -19.64 -3.20
C ALA A 58 -6.56 -18.56 -2.15
N ARG A 59 -7.15 -18.90 -0.99
CA ARG A 59 -7.30 -17.98 0.15
C ARG A 59 -5.97 -17.52 0.73
N GLU A 60 -5.01 -18.43 0.89
CA GLU A 60 -3.68 -18.06 1.36
C GLU A 60 -2.95 -17.16 0.36
N THR A 61 -3.14 -17.41 -0.95
CA THR A 61 -2.57 -16.59 -2.01
C THR A 61 -3.18 -15.20 -2.02
N THR A 62 -4.49 -15.05 -1.85
CA THR A 62 -5.14 -13.72 -1.78
C THR A 62 -4.72 -12.98 -0.51
N LEU A 63 -4.64 -13.65 0.65
CA LEU A 63 -4.14 -13.03 1.87
C LEU A 63 -2.70 -12.56 1.73
N LYS A 64 -1.82 -13.36 1.10
CA LYS A 64 -0.43 -12.97 0.83
C LYS A 64 -0.36 -11.82 -0.17
N LYS A 65 -1.18 -11.82 -1.24
CA LYS A 65 -1.26 -10.71 -2.21
C LYS A 65 -1.69 -9.41 -1.52
N ASN A 66 -2.73 -9.45 -0.70
CA ASN A 66 -3.20 -8.26 0.03
C ASN A 66 -2.14 -7.73 1.01
N LYS A 67 -1.37 -8.63 1.67
CA LYS A 67 -0.23 -8.22 2.50
C LYS A 67 0.89 -7.57 1.68
N ILE A 68 1.19 -8.10 0.49
CA ILE A 68 2.19 -7.49 -0.41
C ILE A 68 1.73 -6.12 -0.90
N GLU A 69 0.44 -5.96 -1.22
CA GLU A 69 -0.12 -4.69 -1.66
C GLU A 69 -0.07 -3.63 -0.56
N ALA A 70 -0.42 -4.00 0.67
CA ALA A 70 -0.25 -3.13 1.84
C ALA A 70 1.24 -2.76 2.08
N LEU A 71 2.17 -3.71 1.89
CA LEU A 71 3.60 -3.43 2.01
C LEU A 71 4.12 -2.55 0.87
N LYS A 72 3.57 -2.64 -0.34
CA LYS A 72 3.90 -1.77 -1.47
C LYS A 72 3.52 -0.32 -1.21
N GLU A 73 2.38 -0.07 -0.58
CA GLU A 73 2.01 1.31 -0.19
C GLU A 73 3.03 1.89 0.80
N VAL A 74 3.47 1.08 1.77
CA VAL A 74 4.50 1.48 2.75
C VAL A 74 5.86 1.69 2.07
N GLU A 75 6.29 0.79 1.18
CA GLU A 75 7.52 0.96 0.40
C GLU A 75 7.46 2.21 -0.48
N THR A 76 6.32 2.50 -1.11
CA THR A 76 6.15 3.68 -1.95
C THR A 76 6.26 4.96 -1.10
N LEU A 77 5.63 4.98 0.07
CA LEU A 77 5.79 6.06 1.05
C LEU A 77 7.24 6.23 1.49
N GLN A 78 7.95 5.13 1.75
CA GLN A 78 9.35 5.16 2.16
C GLN A 78 10.28 5.61 1.03
N ILE A 79 10.02 5.23 -0.22
CA ILE A 79 10.75 5.71 -1.41
C ILE A 79 10.50 7.20 -1.60
N VAL A 80 9.26 7.67 -1.47
CA VAL A 80 8.92 9.10 -1.56
C VAL A 80 9.57 9.87 -0.41
N LEU A 81 9.57 9.35 0.82
CA LEU A 81 10.29 9.96 1.94
C LEU A 81 11.79 9.99 1.69
N LYS A 82 12.38 8.91 1.19
CA LYS A 82 13.81 8.83 0.87
C LYS A 82 14.18 9.77 -0.27
N GLN A 83 13.32 9.96 -1.25
CA GLN A 83 13.50 10.95 -2.31
C GLN A 83 13.38 12.38 -1.78
N ARG A 84 12.39 12.67 -0.93
CA ARG A 84 12.24 13.98 -0.27
C ARG A 84 13.43 14.27 0.65
N LEU A 85 13.84 13.31 1.46
CA LEU A 85 15.01 13.39 2.33
C LEU A 85 16.30 13.49 1.52
N SER A 86 16.46 12.75 0.42
CA SER A 86 17.63 12.87 -0.44
C SER A 86 17.66 14.20 -1.18
N ASN A 87 16.52 14.78 -1.53
CA ASN A 87 16.44 16.11 -2.13
C ASN A 87 16.74 17.18 -1.10
N LEU A 88 16.27 17.03 0.15
CA LEU A 88 16.66 17.88 1.26
C LEU A 88 18.15 17.74 1.56
N LEU A 89 18.68 16.52 1.66
CA LEU A 89 20.11 16.26 1.86
C LEU A 89 20.94 16.83 0.74
N LYS A 90 20.52 16.74 -0.53
CA LYS A 90 21.21 17.40 -1.65
C LYS A 90 21.14 18.92 -1.56
N PHE A 91 20.03 19.47 -1.07
CA PHE A 91 19.91 20.89 -0.76
C PHE A 91 20.91 21.30 0.34
N PHE A 92 20.99 20.54 1.42
CA PHE A 92 21.91 20.79 2.55
C PHE A 92 23.38 20.52 2.19
N ASP A 93 23.69 19.47 1.44
CA ASP A 93 25.06 19.14 0.98
C ASP A 93 25.54 20.09 -0.12
N SER A 94 24.63 20.63 -0.96
CA SER A 94 24.98 21.70 -1.92
C SER A 94 25.28 23.03 -1.22
N GLN A 95 24.76 23.21 0.00
CA GLN A 95 25.06 24.34 0.87
C GLN A 95 26.16 23.97 1.86
N LYS A 96 27.37 23.81 1.32
CA LYS A 96 28.63 23.93 2.08
C LYS A 96 28.88 25.39 2.53
N THR A 97 27.85 26.11 2.94
CA THR A 97 27.95 27.43 3.56
C THR A 97 27.58 27.27 5.02
N SER A 98 28.60 27.41 5.86
CA SER A 98 28.59 27.42 7.33
C SER A 98 27.57 28.37 7.98
N ASP A 99 26.85 29.16 7.20
CA ASP A 99 25.98 30.25 7.65
C ASP A 99 24.48 29.96 7.52
N PHE A 100 24.07 28.77 7.06
CA PHE A 100 22.64 28.43 6.96
C PHE A 100 21.86 28.50 8.28
N PRO A 101 22.42 28.06 9.44
CA PRO A 101 21.76 28.24 10.73
C PRO A 101 21.58 29.72 11.11
N ALA A 102 22.56 30.57 10.78
CA ALA A 102 22.52 32.00 11.04
C ALA A 102 21.50 32.71 10.13
N LEU A 103 21.38 32.28 8.87
CA LEU A 103 20.37 32.76 7.93
C LEU A 103 18.96 32.38 8.39
N LEU A 104 18.75 31.16 8.90
CA LEU A 104 17.48 30.72 9.46
C LEU A 104 17.09 31.52 10.71
N ASP A 105 18.04 31.78 11.62
CA ASP A 105 17.80 32.61 12.80
C ASP A 105 17.46 34.05 12.41
N TYR A 106 18.20 34.64 11.46
CA TYR A 106 17.92 35.96 10.91
C TYR A 106 16.53 36.04 10.25
N PHE A 107 16.19 35.06 9.41
CA PHE A 107 14.89 35.03 8.73
C PHE A 107 13.74 34.92 9.73
N SER A 108 13.90 34.10 10.79
CA SER A 108 12.89 33.94 11.84
C SER A 108 12.62 35.20 12.66
N LYS A 109 13.66 36.01 12.92
CA LYS A 109 13.54 37.31 13.61
C LYS A 109 12.86 38.35 12.73
N THR A 110 13.16 38.30 11.43
CA THR A 110 12.74 39.32 10.49
C THR A 110 11.29 39.13 10.00
N THR A 111 10.75 37.90 10.02
CA THR A 111 9.37 37.62 9.60
C THR A 111 8.31 37.80 10.71
N GLN A 112 8.64 38.47 11.83
CA GLN A 112 7.67 38.70 12.91
C GLN A 112 6.52 39.59 12.41
N GLY A 113 5.29 39.08 12.48
CA GLY A 113 4.07 39.79 12.04
C GLY A 113 3.64 39.49 10.60
N ILE A 114 4.36 38.61 9.89
CA ILE A 114 4.03 38.21 8.52
C ILE A 114 3.89 36.68 8.42
N ASN A 115 2.88 36.22 7.68
CA ASN A 115 2.68 34.80 7.41
C ASN A 115 3.31 34.43 6.06
N VAL A 116 4.44 33.73 6.07
CA VAL A 116 5.10 33.23 4.86
C VAL A 116 4.37 31.98 4.36
N LYS A 117 3.84 32.04 3.14
CA LYS A 117 3.07 30.95 2.52
C LYS A 117 3.93 30.05 1.65
N GLU A 118 4.90 30.63 0.95
CA GLU A 118 5.74 29.91 0.02
C GLU A 118 7.16 30.45 0.10
N LEU A 119 8.13 29.54 0.20
CA LEU A 119 9.55 29.83 0.13
C LEU A 119 10.14 28.90 -0.93
N SER A 120 10.73 29.49 -1.96
CA SER A 120 11.38 28.76 -3.05
C SER A 120 12.81 29.24 -3.19
N LEU A 121 13.75 28.28 -3.10
CA LEU A 121 15.16 28.52 -3.39
C LEU A 121 15.44 28.04 -4.81
N SER A 122 16.01 28.92 -5.63
CA SER A 122 16.55 28.56 -6.93
C SER A 122 17.99 28.08 -6.78
N PRO A 123 18.45 27.13 -7.62
CA PRO A 123 19.83 26.64 -7.61
C PRO A 123 20.87 27.74 -7.90
N ASP A 124 20.44 28.87 -8.46
CA ASP A 124 21.27 30.06 -8.72
C ASP A 124 21.42 30.98 -7.48
N GLY A 125 21.03 30.53 -6.29
CA GLY A 125 21.13 31.32 -5.05
C GLY A 125 20.03 32.38 -4.87
N LYS A 126 18.98 32.37 -5.72
CA LYS A 126 17.84 33.28 -5.61
C LYS A 126 16.77 32.70 -4.69
N ILE A 127 16.41 33.44 -3.66
CA ILE A 127 15.35 33.10 -2.71
C ILE A 127 14.11 33.90 -3.09
N LYS A 128 13.02 33.23 -3.43
CA LYS A 128 11.71 33.86 -3.63
C LYS A 128 10.80 33.44 -2.50
N PHE A 129 10.26 34.40 -1.76
CA PHE A 129 9.23 34.12 -0.77
C PHE A 129 7.98 34.95 -1.01
N SER A 130 6.83 34.33 -0.74
CA SER A 130 5.52 34.97 -0.82
C SER A 130 4.77 34.77 0.50
N GLY A 131 3.95 35.74 0.85
CA GLY A 131 3.25 35.71 2.13
C GLY A 131 2.08 36.68 2.21
N GLU A 132 1.46 36.66 3.38
CA GLU A 132 0.38 37.56 3.76
C GLU A 132 0.79 38.38 4.99
N ALA A 133 0.55 39.69 4.91
CA ALA A 133 0.64 40.60 6.05
C ALA A 133 -0.77 41.09 6.41
N ALA A 134 -1.10 41.05 7.70
CA ALA A 134 -2.38 41.57 8.20
C ALA A 134 -2.45 43.10 8.10
N GLU A 135 -1.32 43.77 8.30
CA GLU A 135 -1.20 45.23 8.24
C GLU A 135 -0.01 45.65 7.36
N MET A 136 -0.15 46.80 6.68
CA MET A 136 0.91 47.35 5.82
C MET A 136 2.13 47.82 6.63
N THR A 137 1.92 48.21 7.89
CA THR A 137 2.95 48.57 8.87
C THR A 137 3.84 47.38 9.22
N ALA A 138 3.26 46.20 9.45
CA ALA A 138 4.00 44.97 9.72
C ALA A 138 4.85 44.55 8.50
N LEU A 139 4.33 44.78 7.28
CA LEU A 139 5.07 44.58 6.05
C LEU A 139 6.25 45.53 5.90
N GLY A 140 6.04 46.82 6.19
CA GLY A 140 7.09 47.83 6.19
C GLY A 140 8.21 47.52 7.18
N GLN A 141 7.86 47.19 8.43
CA GLN A 141 8.84 46.84 9.47
C GLN A 141 9.66 45.59 9.11
N SER A 142 9.00 44.58 8.53
CA SER A 142 9.72 43.38 8.09
C SER A 142 10.63 43.65 6.90
N LEU A 143 10.21 44.51 5.96
CA LEU A 143 11.07 44.94 4.86
C LEU A 143 12.26 45.78 5.34
N GLU A 144 12.05 46.70 6.28
CA GLU A 144 13.11 47.50 6.89
C GLU A 144 14.13 46.60 7.59
N ASN A 145 13.66 45.62 8.37
CA ASN A 145 14.50 44.62 9.00
C ASN A 145 15.21 43.74 7.95
N LEU A 146 14.57 43.41 6.82
CA LEU A 146 15.22 42.69 5.71
C LEU A 146 16.27 43.54 5.00
N THR A 147 16.21 44.87 5.05
CA THR A 147 17.17 45.78 4.39
C THR A 147 18.22 46.38 5.34
N ASN A 148 18.21 45.98 6.61
CA ASN A 148 19.13 46.50 7.62
C ASN A 148 20.59 46.06 7.35
N GLU A 149 21.59 46.70 7.99
CA GLU A 149 23.02 46.44 7.72
C GLU A 149 23.41 44.97 7.89
N GLU A 150 22.76 44.23 8.79
CA GLU A 150 22.93 42.78 8.98
C GLU A 150 22.48 41.96 7.74
N ALA A 151 21.49 42.43 6.99
CA ALA A 151 21.03 41.77 5.77
C ALA A 151 22.07 41.79 4.65
N SER A 152 22.90 42.85 4.60
CA SER A 152 23.93 43.03 3.58
C SER A 152 25.06 41.99 3.65
N GLN A 153 25.12 41.25 4.77
CA GLN A 153 26.00 40.11 4.97
C GLN A 153 25.50 38.85 4.26
N PHE A 154 24.17 38.69 4.12
CA PHE A 154 23.53 37.48 3.57
C PHE A 154 22.96 37.67 2.17
N PHE A 155 22.51 38.88 1.83
CA PHE A 155 21.82 39.17 0.56
C PHE A 155 22.52 40.28 -0.21
N SER A 156 22.72 40.06 -1.51
CA SER A 156 23.27 41.05 -2.44
C SER A 156 22.18 41.98 -2.99
N SER A 157 20.94 41.49 -3.11
CA SER A 157 19.80 42.24 -3.64
C SER A 157 18.50 41.79 -3.00
N ILE A 158 17.61 42.75 -2.74
CA ILE A 158 16.28 42.54 -2.15
C ILE A 158 15.29 43.34 -2.99
N VAL A 159 14.36 42.63 -3.64
CA VAL A 159 13.39 43.23 -4.57
C VAL A 159 11.98 42.78 -4.21
N LEU A 160 11.13 43.73 -3.83
CA LEU A 160 9.70 43.51 -3.72
C LEU A 160 9.12 43.38 -5.14
N SER A 161 8.69 42.17 -5.51
CA SER A 161 8.22 41.83 -6.85
C SER A 161 6.74 42.06 -7.04
N SER A 162 5.94 41.85 -6.00
CA SER A 162 4.50 42.15 -6.03
C SER A 162 4.00 42.54 -4.65
N LEU A 163 3.01 43.43 -4.62
CA LEU A 163 2.25 43.80 -3.44
C LEU A 163 0.80 44.01 -3.85
N ASP A 164 -0.06 43.09 -3.45
CA ASP A 164 -1.47 43.07 -3.81
C ASP A 164 -2.33 43.16 -2.55
N LYS A 165 -3.39 43.98 -2.59
CA LYS A 165 -4.35 44.04 -1.49
C LYS A 165 -5.29 42.84 -1.59
N LYS A 166 -5.49 42.13 -0.47
CA LYS A 166 -6.40 40.97 -0.42
C LYS A 166 -7.85 41.41 -0.64
N GLU A 167 -8.55 40.76 -1.55
CA GLU A 167 -9.99 40.97 -1.78
C GLU A 167 -10.74 40.68 -0.47
N GLY A 168 -11.42 41.70 0.08
CA GLY A 168 -12.08 41.63 1.40
C GLY A 168 -11.53 42.60 2.45
N GLY A 169 -10.48 43.36 2.15
CA GLY A 169 -10.13 44.58 2.90
C GLY A 169 -9.26 44.41 4.15
N GLY A 170 -8.77 43.20 4.45
CA GLY A 170 -8.07 42.88 5.71
C GLY A 170 -6.65 42.31 5.56
N GLY A 171 -5.91 42.65 4.51
CA GLY A 171 -4.50 42.23 4.41
C GLY A 171 -3.85 42.49 3.05
N TYR A 172 -2.56 42.16 2.97
CA TYR A 172 -1.70 42.34 1.81
C TYR A 172 -1.00 41.04 1.47
N LEU A 173 -1.03 40.67 0.20
CA LEU A 173 -0.22 39.61 -0.40
C LEU A 173 1.05 40.25 -0.93
N PHE A 174 2.20 39.64 -0.70
CA PHE A 174 3.46 40.15 -1.24
C PHE A 174 4.33 39.01 -1.75
N THR A 175 5.22 39.36 -2.66
CA THR A 175 6.29 38.50 -3.17
C THR A 175 7.60 39.26 -3.13
N ILE A 176 8.62 38.69 -2.49
CA ILE A 176 9.95 39.27 -2.40
C ILE A 176 10.96 38.29 -3.01
N LEU A 177 11.88 38.85 -3.79
CA LEU A 177 13.04 38.17 -4.35
C LEU A 177 14.28 38.66 -3.62
N LEU A 178 15.01 37.72 -3.03
CA LEU A 178 16.32 37.94 -2.44
C LEU A 178 17.35 37.22 -3.29
N GLU A 179 18.50 37.84 -3.50
CA GLU A 179 19.66 37.20 -4.11
C GLU A 179 20.69 36.97 -3.01
N ALA A 180 21.03 35.70 -2.75
CA ALA A 180 22.01 35.37 -1.73
C ALA A 180 23.41 35.81 -2.20
N LYS A 181 24.18 36.38 -1.28
CA LYS A 181 25.57 36.74 -1.52
C LYS A 181 26.41 35.47 -1.37
N VAL A 182 27.02 35.00 -2.47
CA VAL A 182 27.94 33.85 -2.51
C VAL A 182 29.34 34.30 -2.12
#